data_AF-R7FI56-F1
#
_entry.id   AF-R7FI56-F1
#
_cell.length_a   1.000
_cell.length_b   1.000
_cell.length_c   1.000
_cell.angle_alpha   90.00
_cell.angle_beta   90.00
_cell.angle_gamma   90.00
#
_symmetry.space_group_name_H-M   'P 1'
#
loop_
_entity.id
_entity.type
_entity.pdbx_description
1 polymer ?
#
loop_
_entity_poly.entity_id
_entity_poly.type
_entity_poly.pdbx_seq_one_letter_code
_entity_poly.pdbx_strand_id
1 'polypeptide(L)'
;MITLKNNSKSFDERISNLRNKVMQNAITLRKKIKNGTLFKFKPFSLKQKKILTWWTDKSPVKDKNGIIADGSIRAGKTLCMSLSFVLWAMTRFNGQNFILAGKTVGAFRRNVLFWLKLMLRAQGYKIKDRRADNMCEISKGEIINYFYIFGGKDERSQDLVQRNYCCRGIFR
;
A
#
# COMPACT_ATOMS: atom_id res chain seq x y z
N MET A 1 -44.10 -44.02 -30.08
CA MET A 1 -44.65 -43.37 -28.86
C MET A 1 -43.49 -42.75 -28.11
N ILE A 2 -43.26 -41.44 -28.22
CA ILE A 2 -42.15 -40.76 -27.53
C ILE A 2 -42.76 -39.70 -26.63
N THR A 3 -42.74 -39.94 -25.32
CA THR A 3 -43.20 -39.02 -24.29
C THR A 3 -42.14 -37.95 -24.03
N LEU A 4 -42.40 -36.73 -24.52
CA LEU A 4 -41.62 -35.56 -24.13
C LEU A 4 -41.95 -35.21 -22.67
N LYS A 5 -41.03 -35.52 -21.75
CA LYS A 5 -41.10 -35.04 -20.36
C LYS A 5 -41.04 -33.51 -20.37
N ASN A 6 -42.18 -32.86 -20.18
CA ASN A 6 -42.29 -31.43 -19.93
C ASN A 6 -41.61 -31.09 -18.60
N ASN A 7 -40.33 -30.79 -18.65
CA ASN A 7 -39.52 -30.45 -17.51
C ASN A 7 -39.56 -28.93 -17.29
N SER A 8 -40.75 -28.36 -17.09
CA SER A 8 -40.89 -26.96 -16.69
C SER A 8 -40.76 -26.86 -15.18
N LYS A 9 -39.51 -26.88 -14.67
CA LYS A 9 -39.24 -26.45 -13.30
C LYS A 9 -39.88 -25.08 -13.09
N SER A 10 -40.77 -24.99 -12.10
CA SER A 10 -41.57 -23.80 -11.83
C SER A 10 -40.65 -22.58 -11.75
N PHE A 11 -41.13 -21.43 -12.24
CA PHE A 11 -40.39 -20.17 -12.20
C PHE A 11 -39.93 -19.85 -10.76
N ASP A 12 -40.76 -20.20 -9.78
CA ASP A 12 -40.47 -20.05 -8.34
C ASP A 12 -39.34 -20.97 -7.87
N GLU A 13 -39.26 -22.19 -8.42
CA GLU A 13 -38.19 -23.14 -8.14
C GLU A 13 -36.84 -22.63 -8.71
N ARG A 14 -36.88 -21.90 -9.83
CA ARG A 14 -35.68 -21.27 -10.40
C ARG A 14 -35.24 -20.08 -9.55
N ILE A 15 -36.17 -19.26 -9.05
CA ILE A 15 -35.89 -18.13 -8.16
C ILE A 15 -35.32 -18.60 -6.81
N SER A 16 -35.89 -19.66 -6.23
CA SER A 16 -35.40 -20.23 -4.96
C SER A 16 -34.00 -20.81 -5.10
N ASN A 17 -33.73 -21.54 -6.18
CA ASN A 17 -32.40 -22.07 -6.50
C ASN A 17 -31.37 -20.95 -6.74
N LEU A 18 -31.78 -19.85 -7.38
CA LEU A 18 -30.91 -18.69 -7.57
C LEU A 18 -30.58 -17.99 -6.25
N ARG A 19 -31.58 -17.76 -5.39
CA ARG A 19 -31.39 -17.22 -4.03
C ARG A 19 -30.43 -18.08 -3.22
N ASN A 20 -30.61 -19.40 -3.25
CA ASN A 20 -29.73 -20.33 -2.54
C ASN A 20 -28.29 -20.27 -3.07
N LYS A 21 -28.08 -20.21 -4.38
CA LYS A 21 -26.73 -20.03 -4.96
C LYS A 21 -26.10 -18.70 -4.57
N VAL A 22 -26.85 -17.59 -4.61
CA VAL A 22 -26.34 -16.26 -4.21
C VAL A 22 -25.95 -16.26 -2.74
N MET A 23 -26.78 -16.86 -1.88
CA MET A 23 -26.51 -16.95 -0.44
C MET A 23 -25.28 -17.83 -0.14
N GLN A 24 -25.14 -18.97 -0.81
CA GLN A 24 -23.95 -19.82 -0.68
C GLN A 24 -22.68 -19.14 -1.18
N ASN A 25 -22.76 -18.38 -2.28
CA ASN A 25 -21.63 -17.59 -2.78
C ASN A 25 -21.24 -16.47 -1.79
N ALA A 26 -22.21 -15.79 -1.18
CA ALA A 26 -21.97 -14.77 -0.16
C ALA A 26 -21.33 -15.36 1.11
N ILE A 27 -21.77 -16.54 1.55
CA ILE A 27 -21.18 -17.27 2.69
C ILE A 27 -19.75 -17.71 2.36
N THR A 28 -19.51 -18.21 1.14
CA THR A 28 -18.19 -18.64 0.68
C THR A 28 -17.22 -17.46 0.56
N LEU A 29 -17.69 -16.31 0.07
CA LEU A 29 -16.92 -15.05 0.03
C LEU A 29 -16.59 -14.57 1.45
N ARG A 30 -17.56 -14.57 2.37
CA ARG A 30 -17.32 -14.25 3.79
C ARG A 30 -16.31 -15.21 4.43
N LYS A 31 -16.38 -16.51 4.14
CA LYS A 31 -15.41 -17.52 4.62
C LYS A 31 -14.02 -17.29 4.03
N LYS A 32 -13.91 -16.95 2.74
CA LYS A 32 -12.62 -16.57 2.10
C LYS A 32 -12.01 -15.31 2.72
N ILE A 33 -12.83 -14.31 3.05
CA ILE A 33 -12.40 -13.09 3.75
C ILE A 33 -11.93 -13.44 5.17
N LYS A 34 -12.65 -14.31 5.89
CA LYS A 34 -12.33 -14.74 7.26
C LYS A 34 -11.11 -15.67 7.35
N ASN A 35 -10.85 -16.48 6.32
CA ASN A 35 -9.75 -17.45 6.26
C ASN A 35 -8.40 -16.84 5.82
N GLY A 36 -8.30 -15.51 5.66
CA GLY A 36 -7.02 -14.81 5.76
C GLY A 36 -6.00 -15.17 4.67
N THR A 37 -6.38 -15.14 3.39
CA THR A 37 -5.41 -14.91 2.31
C THR A 37 -4.94 -13.45 2.24
N LEU A 38 -5.47 -12.59 3.12
CA LEU A 38 -4.88 -11.30 3.45
C LEU A 38 -3.73 -11.51 4.44
N PHE A 39 -2.50 -11.46 3.94
CA PHE A 39 -1.28 -11.05 4.64
C PHE A 39 -1.37 -11.11 6.18
N LYS A 40 -1.09 -12.27 6.80
CA LYS A 40 -0.95 -12.35 8.26
C LYS A 40 0.25 -11.48 8.67
N PHE A 41 -0.04 -10.29 9.20
CA PHE A 41 1.00 -9.43 9.76
C PHE A 41 1.71 -10.18 10.89
N LYS A 42 2.98 -10.56 10.67
CA LYS A 42 3.83 -10.98 11.77
C LYS A 42 4.01 -9.76 12.70
N PRO A 43 3.88 -9.91 14.03
CA PRO A 43 4.08 -8.79 14.93
C PRO A 43 5.48 -8.19 14.71
N PHE A 44 5.54 -6.87 14.60
CA PHE A 44 6.78 -6.14 14.37
C PHE A 44 7.75 -6.34 15.54
N SER A 45 9.03 -6.58 15.22
CA SER A 45 10.11 -6.63 16.20
C SER A 45 10.26 -5.28 16.92
N LEU A 46 10.83 -5.28 18.14
CA LEU A 46 11.16 -4.07 18.88
C LEU A 46 11.92 -3.04 18.04
N LYS A 47 12.88 -3.49 17.20
CA LYS A 47 13.63 -2.59 16.29
C LYS A 47 12.73 -1.98 15.20
N GLN A 48 11.80 -2.76 14.65
CA GLN A 48 10.84 -2.29 13.65
C GLN A 48 9.82 -1.32 14.26
N LYS A 49 9.38 -1.56 15.50
CA LYS A 49 8.51 -0.63 16.23
C LYS A 49 9.19 0.71 16.45
N LYS A 50 10.47 0.73 16.86
CA LYS A 50 11.26 1.97 16.96
C LYS A 50 11.30 2.74 15.64
N ILE A 51 11.51 2.05 14.51
CA ILE A 51 11.46 2.65 13.16
C ILE A 51 10.06 3.18 12.81
N LEU A 52 8.98 2.63 13.35
CA LEU A 52 7.62 3.11 13.06
C LEU A 52 7.22 4.28 13.95
N THR A 53 7.76 4.38 15.17
CA THR A 53 7.32 5.37 16.16
C THR A 53 8.30 6.52 16.38
N TRP A 54 9.48 6.51 15.75
CA TRP A 54 10.52 7.51 16.03
C TRP A 54 10.07 8.96 15.83
N TRP A 55 9.18 9.21 14.86
CA TRP A 55 8.66 10.53 14.50
C TRP A 55 7.44 10.99 15.32
N THR A 56 6.91 10.13 16.19
CA THR A 56 5.74 10.44 17.03
C THR A 56 6.12 11.38 18.17
N ASP A 57 5.19 12.22 18.63
CA ASP A 57 5.49 13.25 19.64
C ASP A 57 5.87 12.71 21.01
N LYS A 58 5.50 11.45 21.27
CA LYS A 58 5.87 10.69 22.48
C LYS A 58 7.27 10.09 22.42
N SER A 59 7.93 10.16 21.26
CA SER A 59 9.25 9.61 21.04
C SER A 59 10.33 10.55 21.61
N PRO A 60 11.33 10.04 22.34
CA PRO A 60 12.45 10.84 22.83
C PRO A 60 13.38 11.32 21.70
N VAL A 61 13.20 10.82 20.48
CA VAL A 61 14.04 11.16 19.30
C VAL A 61 13.26 11.92 18.22
N LYS A 62 12.13 12.55 18.58
CA LYS A 62 11.28 13.30 17.64
C LYS A 62 12.00 14.47 16.96
N ASP A 63 13.01 15.05 17.63
CA ASP A 63 13.75 16.22 17.15
C ASP A 63 14.90 15.84 16.21
N LYS A 64 15.04 14.56 15.86
CA LYS A 64 16.04 14.11 14.88
C LYS A 64 15.54 14.37 13.45
N ASN A 65 16.45 14.81 12.59
CA ASN A 65 16.14 15.15 11.20
C ASN A 65 16.03 13.93 10.26
N GLY A 66 16.38 12.73 10.73
CA GLY A 66 16.32 11.54 9.89
C GLY A 66 16.65 10.25 10.64
N ILE A 67 16.39 9.12 9.97
CA ILE A 67 16.66 7.77 10.46
C ILE A 67 17.49 7.01 9.43
N ILE A 68 18.52 6.30 9.89
CA ILE A 68 19.33 5.39 9.08
C ILE A 68 19.18 4.00 9.68
N ALA A 69 18.69 3.05 8.87
CA ALA A 69 18.47 1.67 9.31
C ALA A 69 19.38 0.71 8.53
N ASP A 70 20.54 0.42 9.10
CA ASP A 70 21.50 -0.53 8.51
C ASP A 70 21.30 -1.98 9.01
N GLY A 71 21.78 -2.95 8.24
CA GLY A 71 22.02 -4.33 8.63
C GLY A 71 21.46 -5.36 7.65
N SER A 72 21.16 -6.57 8.13
CA SER A 72 20.93 -7.74 7.27
C SER A 72 19.89 -7.58 6.16
N ILE A 73 20.25 -8.11 4.99
CA ILE A 73 19.39 -8.25 3.81
C ILE A 73 18.15 -9.09 4.18
N ARG A 74 16.96 -8.67 3.71
CA ARG A 74 15.66 -9.36 3.92
C ARG A 74 15.08 -9.32 5.34
N ALA A 75 15.61 -8.51 6.25
CA ALA A 75 15.02 -8.31 7.59
C ALA A 75 13.72 -7.45 7.60
N GLY A 76 13.16 -7.13 6.43
CA GLY A 76 11.95 -6.31 6.30
C GLY A 76 12.11 -4.84 6.70
N LYS A 77 13.35 -4.38 6.94
CA LYS A 77 13.64 -3.02 7.42
C LYS A 77 13.22 -1.97 6.41
N THR A 78 13.57 -2.15 5.14
CA THR A 78 13.23 -1.22 4.05
C THR A 78 11.74 -0.97 3.94
N LEU A 79 10.92 -2.03 4.08
CA LEU A 79 9.46 -1.92 4.02
C LEU A 79 8.89 -1.21 5.26
N CYS A 80 9.42 -1.49 6.45
CA CYS A 80 9.02 -0.79 7.67
C CYS A 80 9.42 0.69 7.64
N MET A 81 10.60 0.98 7.09
CA MET A 81 11.14 2.33 6.94
C MET A 81 10.31 3.15 5.95
N SER A 82 9.98 2.58 4.79
CA SER A 82 9.14 3.26 3.79
C SER A 82 7.72 3.47 4.30
N LEU A 83 7.16 2.49 5.02
CA LEU A 83 5.86 2.64 5.69
C LEU A 83 5.91 3.76 6.73
N SER A 84 6.93 3.80 7.59
CA SER A 84 7.08 4.87 8.57
C SER A 84 7.17 6.24 7.91
N PHE A 85 7.91 6.35 6.80
CA PHE A 85 8.08 7.60 6.08
C PHE A 85 6.75 8.09 5.50
N VAL A 86 5.96 7.21 4.87
CA VAL A 86 4.63 7.57 4.37
C VAL A 86 3.69 7.94 5.52
N LEU A 87 3.69 7.21 6.64
CA LEU A 87 2.83 7.52 7.78
C LEU A 87 3.18 8.89 8.38
N TRP A 88 4.46 9.18 8.56
CA TRP A 88 4.94 10.49 9.00
C TRP A 88 4.48 11.60 8.03
N ALA A 89 4.70 11.42 6.73
CA ALA A 89 4.32 12.38 5.69
C ALA A 89 2.80 12.65 5.71
N MET A 90 1.99 11.60 5.77
CA MET A 90 0.52 11.71 5.82
C MET A 90 -0.01 12.27 7.14
N THR A 91 0.74 12.20 8.24
CA THR A 91 0.31 12.72 9.55
C THR A 91 0.70 14.19 9.73
N ARG A 92 1.81 14.63 9.15
CA ARG A 92 2.39 15.96 9.39
C ARG A 92 2.14 16.96 8.27
N PHE A 93 1.78 16.49 7.08
CA PHE A 93 1.67 17.33 5.89
C PHE A 93 0.42 17.00 5.07
N ASN A 94 -0.07 18.02 4.36
CA ASN A 94 -1.15 17.92 3.39
C ASN A 94 -0.78 18.72 2.14
N GLY A 95 -1.01 18.15 0.96
CA GLY A 95 -0.70 18.75 -0.34
C GLY A 95 0.79 18.85 -0.68
N GLN A 96 1.65 18.08 -0.01
CA GLN A 96 3.10 18.20 -0.14
C GLN A 96 3.73 17.11 -1.03
N ASN A 97 4.90 17.45 -1.58
CA ASN A 97 5.68 16.58 -2.46
C ASN A 97 6.83 15.92 -1.69
N PHE A 98 6.91 14.60 -1.78
CA PHE A 98 7.94 13.77 -1.15
C PHE A 98 8.71 12.95 -2.19
N ILE A 99 9.96 12.63 -1.86
CA ILE A 99 10.87 11.90 -2.73
C ILE A 99 11.13 10.50 -2.16
N LEU A 100 10.96 9.49 -3.00
CA LEU A 100 11.33 8.09 -2.75
C LEU A 100 12.44 7.70 -3.74
N ALA A 101 13.68 7.65 -3.27
CA ALA A 101 14.82 7.29 -4.09
C ALA A 101 15.16 5.80 -3.96
N GLY A 102 15.70 5.23 -5.04
CA GLY A 102 16.29 3.91 -5.05
C GLY A 102 17.35 3.78 -6.12
N LYS A 103 18.04 2.63 -6.18
CA LYS A 103 19.07 2.36 -7.19
C LYS A 103 18.53 2.53 -8.62
N THR A 104 17.34 1.98 -8.88
CA THR A 104 16.56 2.19 -10.10
C THR A 104 15.08 2.26 -9.76
N VAL A 105 14.29 3.01 -10.53
CA VAL A 105 12.83 3.11 -10.34
C VAL A 105 12.17 1.73 -10.40
N GLY A 106 12.58 0.89 -11.36
CA GLY A 106 12.05 -0.46 -11.51
C GLY A 106 12.33 -1.36 -10.31
N ALA A 107 13.55 -1.31 -9.74
CA ALA A 107 13.88 -2.09 -8.54
C ALA A 107 13.09 -1.61 -7.32
N PHE A 108 12.96 -0.29 -7.13
CA PHE A 108 12.17 0.29 -6.04
C PHE A 108 10.70 -0.14 -6.12
N ARG A 109 10.12 -0.12 -7.33
CA ARG A 109 8.72 -0.51 -7.53
C ARG A 109 8.44 -1.96 -7.16
N ARG A 110 9.33 -2.89 -7.54
CA ARG A 110 9.19 -4.32 -7.23
C ARG A 110 9.45 -4.64 -5.77
N ASN A 111 10.49 -4.05 -5.20
CA ASN A 111 10.98 -4.43 -3.88
C ASN A 111 10.27 -3.69 -2.73
N VAL A 112 9.83 -2.45 -2.98
CA VAL A 112 9.28 -1.57 -1.94
C VAL A 112 7.84 -1.19 -2.26
N LEU A 113 7.60 -0.53 -3.40
CA LEU A 113 6.29 0.08 -3.69
C LEU A 113 5.17 -0.95 -3.75
N PHE A 114 5.41 -2.14 -4.33
CA PHE A 114 4.40 -3.19 -4.43
C PHE A 114 3.84 -3.58 -3.06
N TRP A 115 4.72 -3.88 -2.11
CA TRP A 115 4.35 -4.25 -0.75
C TRP A 115 3.80 -3.06 0.05
N LEU A 116 4.38 -1.88 -0.14
CA LEU A 116 3.92 -0.65 0.51
C LEU A 116 2.46 -0.33 0.13
N LYS A 117 2.11 -0.45 -1.16
CA LYS A 117 0.74 -0.26 -1.63
C LYS A 117 -0.23 -1.25 -1.01
N LEU A 118 0.18 -2.51 -0.88
CA LEU A 118 -0.65 -3.54 -0.24
C LEU A 118 -0.91 -3.22 1.23
N MET A 119 0.13 -2.84 1.97
CA MET A 119 0.01 -2.48 3.41
C MET A 119 -0.84 -1.24 3.63
N LEU A 120 -0.65 -0.19 2.83
CA LEU A 120 -1.40 1.04 2.94
C LEU A 120 -2.88 0.86 2.58
N ARG A 121 -3.18 0.06 1.53
CA ARG A 121 -4.58 -0.30 1.20
C ARG A 121 -5.25 -1.07 2.34
N ALA A 122 -4.53 -1.98 2.99
CA ALA A 122 -5.04 -2.70 4.16
C ALA A 122 -5.35 -1.77 5.36
N GLN A 123 -4.67 -0.62 5.46
CA GLN A 123 -4.91 0.41 6.47
C GLN A 123 -5.96 1.47 6.06
N GLY A 124 -6.60 1.31 4.89
CA GLY A 124 -7.64 2.23 4.41
C GLY A 124 -7.12 3.45 3.64
N TYR A 125 -5.85 3.49 3.24
CA TYR A 125 -5.34 4.54 2.36
C TYR A 125 -5.75 4.29 0.91
N LYS A 126 -6.12 5.37 0.21
CA LYS A 126 -6.34 5.38 -1.23
C LYS A 126 -5.02 5.71 -1.93
N ILE A 127 -4.71 4.98 -3.00
CA ILE A 127 -3.44 5.12 -3.72
C ILE A 127 -3.70 5.14 -5.22
N LYS A 128 -3.25 6.21 -5.88
CA LYS A 128 -3.29 6.40 -7.33
C LYS A 128 -1.85 6.40 -7.86
N ASP A 129 -1.50 5.36 -8.60
CA ASP A 129 -0.15 5.14 -9.15
C ASP A 129 -0.09 5.71 -10.58
N ARG A 130 0.65 6.80 -10.76
CA ARG A 130 0.93 7.41 -12.08
C ARG A 130 2.27 6.89 -12.57
N ARG A 131 2.22 5.81 -13.35
CA ARG A 131 3.44 5.14 -13.83
C ARG A 131 4.26 5.99 -14.81
N ALA A 132 3.60 6.73 -15.68
CA ALA A 132 4.25 7.61 -16.66
C ALA A 132 5.11 8.69 -15.97
N ASP A 133 4.57 9.29 -14.91
CA ASP A 133 5.22 10.39 -14.18
C ASP A 133 6.12 9.92 -13.03
N ASN A 134 6.27 8.60 -12.87
CA ASN A 134 6.95 7.99 -11.73
C ASN A 134 6.47 8.50 -10.36
N MET A 135 5.17 8.77 -10.21
CA MET A 135 4.59 9.37 -9.00
C MET A 135 3.46 8.51 -8.44
N CYS A 136 3.30 8.54 -7.12
CA CYS A 136 2.20 7.91 -6.39
C CYS A 136 1.49 8.96 -5.54
N GLU A 137 0.21 9.14 -5.77
CA GLU A 137 -0.66 9.99 -4.98
C GLU A 137 -1.31 9.12 -3.90
N ILE A 138 -1.10 9.49 -2.63
CA ILE A 138 -1.61 8.77 -1.47
C ILE A 138 -2.56 9.69 -0.71
N SER A 139 -3.77 9.20 -0.46
CA SER A 139 -4.78 9.96 0.25
C SER A 139 -5.47 9.17 1.36
N LYS A 140 -5.85 9.88 2.42
CA LYS A 140 -6.62 9.35 3.55
C LYS A 140 -7.52 10.45 4.11
N GLY A 141 -8.82 10.28 3.95
CA GLY A 141 -9.79 11.34 4.25
C GLY A 141 -9.53 12.55 3.37
N GLU A 142 -9.30 13.70 4.00
CA GLU A 142 -9.03 14.99 3.35
C GLU A 142 -7.55 15.26 3.08
N ILE A 143 -6.65 14.40 3.58
CA ILE A 143 -5.21 14.56 3.41
C ILE A 143 -4.76 13.85 2.14
N ILE A 144 -4.04 14.57 1.29
CA ILE A 144 -3.48 14.08 0.02
C ILE A 144 -2.02 14.50 -0.06
N ASN A 145 -1.11 13.57 -0.31
CA ASN A 145 0.30 13.88 -0.56
C ASN A 145 0.81 13.14 -1.81
N TYR A 146 1.86 13.70 -2.42
CA TYR A 146 2.43 13.20 -3.66
C TYR A 146 3.82 12.64 -3.42
N PHE A 147 4.06 11.40 -3.84
CA PHE A 147 5.31 10.67 -3.65
C PHE A 147 5.95 10.37 -5.00
N TYR A 148 7.04 11.06 -5.31
CA TYR A 148 7.79 10.90 -6.55
C TYR A 148 8.90 9.87 -6.37
N ILE A 149 9.05 8.96 -7.34
CA ILE A 149 9.99 7.86 -7.29
C ILE A 149 11.16 8.16 -8.22
N PHE A 150 12.36 8.17 -7.66
CA PHE A 150 13.58 8.53 -8.37
C PHE A 150 14.58 7.36 -8.40
N GLY A 151 15.22 7.21 -9.55
CA GLY A 151 16.32 6.25 -9.75
C GLY A 151 17.65 6.99 -9.76
N GLY A 152 18.61 6.56 -8.95
CA GLY A 152 19.94 7.20 -8.89
C GLY A 152 20.76 7.12 -10.18
N LYS A 153 20.35 6.30 -11.15
CA LYS A 153 20.97 6.17 -12.48
C LYS A 153 20.24 6.90 -13.61
N ASP A 154 19.07 7.50 -13.36
CA ASP A 154 18.27 8.11 -14.42
C ASP A 154 18.59 9.63 -14.51
N GLU A 155 19.11 10.11 -15.63
CA GLU A 155 19.42 11.54 -15.84
C GLU A 155 18.17 12.43 -15.76
N ARG A 156 17.03 11.95 -16.27
CA ARG A 156 15.71 12.61 -16.11
C ARG A 156 15.32 12.81 -14.65
N SER A 157 15.79 11.94 -13.75
CA SER A 157 15.55 12.06 -12.31
C SER A 157 16.38 13.19 -11.69
N GLN A 158 17.58 13.48 -12.22
CA GLN A 158 18.43 14.55 -11.72
C GLN A 158 17.82 15.92 -12.04
N ASP A 159 17.37 16.12 -13.28
CA ASP A 159 16.78 17.39 -13.72
C ASP A 159 15.42 17.64 -13.04
N LEU A 160 14.65 16.59 -12.74
CA LEU A 160 13.41 16.68 -11.96
C LEU A 160 13.66 16.95 -10.46
N VAL A 161 14.68 16.36 -9.83
CA VAL A 161 15.04 16.70 -8.43
C VAL A 161 15.51 18.15 -8.36
N GLN A 162 16.28 18.58 -9.36
CA GLN A 162 16.72 19.96 -9.50
C GLN A 162 15.55 20.92 -9.73
N ARG A 163 14.51 20.56 -10.48
CA ARG A 163 13.31 21.41 -10.61
C ARG A 163 12.37 21.36 -9.41
N ASN A 164 12.46 20.34 -8.56
CA ASN A 164 11.60 20.13 -7.39
C ASN A 164 12.28 20.53 -6.06
N TYR A 165 12.91 21.71 -6.01
CA TYR A 165 13.50 22.28 -4.78
C TYR A 165 12.50 22.48 -3.62
N CYS A 166 11.18 22.29 -3.84
CA CYS A 166 10.14 22.38 -2.80
C CYS A 166 9.80 21.02 -2.15
N CYS A 167 10.65 20.00 -2.29
CA CYS A 167 10.42 18.70 -1.63
C CYS A 167 10.78 18.75 -0.14
N ARG A 168 9.83 18.34 0.72
CA ARG A 168 9.97 18.46 2.18
C ARG A 168 10.76 17.31 2.83
N GLY A 169 10.92 16.19 2.13
CA GLY A 169 11.64 15.03 2.66
C GLY A 169 12.05 14.03 1.58
N ILE A 170 13.19 13.38 1.81
CA ILE A 170 13.78 12.38 0.91
C ILE A 170 13.94 11.06 1.67
N PHE A 171 13.39 9.99 1.10
CA PHE A 171 13.68 8.61 1.49
C PHE A 171 14.75 8.03 0.55
N ARG A 172 15.80 7.42 1.10
CA ARG A 172 16.89 6.77 0.34
C ARG A 172 17.08 5.33 0.79
#